data_AF-A0A5J4P8G9-F1
#
_entry.id   AF-A0A5J4P8G9-F1
#
_cell.length_a   1.000
_cell.length_b   1.000
_cell.length_c   1.000
_cell.angle_alpha   90.00
_cell.angle_beta   90.00
_cell.angle_gamma   90.00
#
_symmetry.space_group_name_H-M   'P 1'
#
loop_
_entity.id
_entity.type
_entity.pdbx_description
1 polymer ?
#
loop_
_entity_poly.entity_id
_entity_poly.type
_entity_poly.pdbx_seq_one_letter_code
_entity_poly.pdbx_strand_id
1 'polypeptide(L)' 'MFIADVVNIRAEENYLNTETGKLELAETDPLIYVHGNYYDLGDKIGKFGWTVEKKK' A
#
# COMPACT_ATOMS: atom_id res chain seq x y z
N MET A 1 -17.19 -12.94 -8.72
CA MET A 1 -16.71 -11.54 -8.86
C MET A 1 -17.88 -10.63 -8.60
N PHE A 2 -17.76 -9.70 -7.64
CA PHE A 2 -18.79 -8.71 -7.33
C PHE A 2 -18.25 -7.32 -7.64
N ILE A 3 -19.12 -6.41 -8.05
CA ILE A 3 -18.80 -5.01 -8.31
C ILE A 3 -19.68 -4.19 -7.37
N ALA A 4 -19.08 -3.24 -6.67
CA ALA A 4 -19.76 -2.38 -5.71
C ALA A 4 -19.02 -1.04 -5.58
N ASP A 5 -19.76 0.01 -5.21
CA ASP A 5 -19.20 1.33 -4.94
C ASP A 5 -18.56 1.38 -3.55
N VAL A 6 -17.36 1.94 -3.48
CA VAL A 6 -16.68 2.23 -2.20
C VAL A 6 -17.20 3.58 -1.70
N VAL A 7 -18.04 3.55 -0.67
CA VAL A 7 -18.65 4.76 -0.08
C VAL A 7 -17.86 5.34 1.10
N ASN A 8 -16.97 4.57 1.71
CA ASN A 8 -16.15 5.00 2.85
C ASN A 8 -14.91 4.11 3.05
N ILE A 9 -13.86 4.65 3.67
CA ILE A 9 -12.66 3.93 4.12
C ILE A 9 -12.38 4.35 5.56
N ARG A 10 -12.08 3.39 6.44
CA ARG A 10 -11.64 3.62 7.82
C ARG A 10 -10.18 3.20 7.95
N ALA A 11 -9.34 4.10 8.44
CA ALA A 11 -7.94 3.85 8.72
C ALA A 11 -7.58 4.52 10.05
N GLU A 12 -6.57 3.99 10.74
CA GLU A 12 -6.01 4.67 11.91
C GLU A 12 -5.20 5.89 11.45
N GLU A 13 -5.36 7.01 12.15
CA GLU A 13 -4.70 8.28 11.80
C GLU A 13 -3.17 8.16 11.78
N ASN A 14 -2.61 7.25 12.59
CA ASN A 14 -1.18 7.02 12.68
C ASN A 14 -0.56 6.49 11.37
N TYR A 15 -1.37 5.91 10.47
CA TYR A 15 -0.92 5.45 9.15
C TYR A 15 -1.25 6.43 8.03
N LEU A 16 -1.77 7.61 8.36
CA LEU A 16 -2.01 8.67 7.40
C LEU A 16 -0.83 9.64 7.40
N ASN A 17 -0.26 9.87 6.23
CA ASN A 17 0.74 10.91 6.03
C ASN A 17 0.10 12.27 6.37
N THR A 18 0.65 12.96 7.38
CA THR A 18 0.06 14.18 7.95
C THR A 18 0.01 15.37 6.98
N GLU A 19 0.86 15.37 5.96
CA GLU A 19 0.93 16.45 4.97
C GLU A 19 0.00 16.18 3.77
N THR A 20 -0.07 14.93 3.32
CA THR A 20 -0.74 14.56 2.07
C THR A 20 -2.09 13.87 2.27
N GLY A 21 -2.39 13.41 3.49
CA GLY A 21 -3.56 12.60 3.81
C GLY A 21 -3.52 11.18 3.21
N LYS A 22 -2.41 10.79 2.58
CA LYS A 22 -2.23 9.49 1.97
C LYS A 22 -2.11 8.40 3.03
N LEU A 23 -2.82 7.29 2.86
CA LEU A 23 -2.61 6.08 3.64
C LEU A 23 -1.26 5.44 3.26
N GLU A 24 -0.35 5.38 4.22
CA GLU A 24 0.91 4.65 4.09
C GLU A 24 0.68 3.17 4.40
N LEU A 25 -0.02 2.49 3.49
CA LEU A 25 -0.44 1.09 3.66
C LEU A 25 0.71 0.12 3.98
N ALA A 26 1.93 0.41 3.51
CA ALA A 26 3.09 -0.43 3.82
C ALA A 26 3.45 -0.42 5.32
N GLU A 27 3.11 0.65 6.04
CA GLU A 27 3.37 0.78 7.48
C GLU A 27 2.34 0.02 8.32
N THR A 28 1.22 -0.40 7.74
CA THR A 28 0.18 -1.18 8.44
C THR A 28 0.50 -2.67 8.56
N ASP A 29 1.70 -3.10 8.15
CA ASP A 29 2.17 -4.49 8.12
C ASP A 29 1.16 -5.48 7.48
N PRO A 30 0.84 -5.30 6.19
CA PRO A 30 -0.17 -6.13 5.53
C PRO A 30 0.31 -7.57 5.32
N LEU A 31 -0.58 -8.52 5.62
CA LEU A 31 -0.35 -9.94 5.34
C LEU A 31 -0.39 -10.23 3.84
N ILE A 32 0.64 -10.90 3.32
CA ILE A 32 0.72 -11.29 1.91
C ILE A 32 0.39 -12.78 1.76
N TYR A 33 -0.52 -13.10 0.82
CA TYR A 33 -0.88 -14.48 0.50
C TYR A 33 -0.33 -14.89 -0.87
N VAL A 34 0.42 -15.99 -0.92
CA VAL A 34 0.91 -16.59 -2.17
C VAL A 34 0.76 -18.11 -2.11
N HIS A 35 -0.11 -18.65 -2.97
CA HIS A 35 -0.30 -20.10 -3.16
C HIS A 35 -0.41 -20.93 -1.86
N GLY A 36 -1.25 -20.49 -0.92
CA GLY A 36 -1.50 -21.22 0.34
C GLY A 36 -0.57 -20.85 1.49
N ASN A 37 0.35 -19.91 1.27
CA ASN A 37 1.33 -19.50 2.28
C ASN A 37 1.18 -18.00 2.59
N TYR A 38 1.54 -17.64 3.82
CA TYR A 38 1.49 -16.28 4.33
C TYR A 38 2.91 -15.74 4.52
N TYR A 39 3.12 -14.49 4.15
CA TYR A 39 4.41 -13.81 4.21
C TYR A 39 4.22 -12.38 4.72
N ASP A 40 5.30 -11.83 5.26
CA ASP A 40 5.41 -10.43 5.60
C ASP A 40 5.67 -9.58 4.35
N LEU A 41 5.42 -8.27 4.47
CA LEU A 41 5.79 -7.32 3.42
C LEU A 41 7.32 -7.17 3.36
N GLY A 42 7.90 -7.34 2.18
CA GLY A 42 9.34 -7.15 1.97
C GLY A 42 9.76 -5.67 1.88
N ASP A 43 11.06 -5.44 1.68
CA ASP A 43 11.63 -4.09 1.57
C ASP A 43 11.04 -3.27 0.41
N LYS A 44 10.89 -1.97 0.63
CA LYS A 44 10.50 -1.03 -0.43
C LYS A 44 11.62 -0.88 -1.45
N ILE A 45 11.42 -1.42 -2.64
CA ILE A 45 12.42 -1.41 -3.73
C ILE A 45 12.27 -0.24 -4.72
N GLY A 46 11.21 0.57 -4.62
CA GLY A 46 10.99 1.68 -5.54
C GLY A 46 9.57 2.25 -5.49
N LYS A 47 9.22 3.01 -6.52
CA LYS A 47 7.87 3.54 -6.76
C LYS A 47 7.37 3.15 -8.14
N PHE A 48 6.07 3.28 -8.39
CA PHE A 48 5.53 3.12 -9.74
C PHE A 48 6.25 4.04 -10.72
N GLY A 49 6.66 3.49 -11.87
CA GLY A 49 7.46 4.22 -12.86
C GLY A 49 8.95 4.30 -12.54
N TRP A 50 9.45 3.68 -11.47
CA TRP A 50 10.88 3.64 -11.12
C TRP A 50 11.78 3.19 -12.29
N THR A 51 11.39 2.15 -13.04
CA THR A 51 12.17 1.64 -14.17
C THR A 51 12.28 2.64 -15.33
N VAL A 52 11.38 3.62 -15.40
CA VAL A 52 11.32 4.65 -16.46
C VAL A 52 11.64 6.06 -15.93
N GLU A 53 12.06 6.18 -14.67
CA GLU A 53 12.40 7.45 -14.04
C GLU A 53 13.71 7.98 -14.62
N LYS A 54 13.67 9.17 -15.22
CA LYS A 54 14.87 9.84 -15.71
C LYS A 54 15.68 10.37 -14.51
N LYS A 55 16.98 10.09 -14.50
CA LYS A 55 17.91 10.70 -13.55
C LYS A 55 17.85 12.23 -13.72
N LYS A 56 17.66 12.95 -12.63
CA LYS A 56 17.81 14.41 -12.59
C LYS A 56 19.28 14.79 -12.63
#